data_AF-A0A9E5EGU5-F1
#
_entry.id   AF-A0A9E5EGU5-F1
#
_cell.length_a   1.000
_cell.length_b   1.000
_cell.length_c   1.000
_cell.angle_alpha   90.00
_cell.angle_beta   90.00
_cell.angle_gamma   90.00
#
_symmetry.space_group_name_H-M   'P 1'
#
loop_
_entity.id
_entity.type
_entity.pdbx_description
1 polymer ?
#
loop_
_entity_poly.entity_id
_entity_poly.type
_entity_poly.pdbx_seq_one_letter_code
_entity_poly.pdbx_strand_id
1 'polypeptide(L)'
;SGPVWFAPSKQIVFQGGELNPDDVIQFLSPIQGIVYMSEQAVATALKLEAARYRNSSSAIPAGVLRQTGGEPLSAQELADLAAAFNAARETNQTAALNEFVQYTETLTSPDKMLLIDSAEFQAMEMARLCNIPPYLAGISVGSYSYQSSAESRMDLWTFGVRAYADCIAGTLSQNNVLPNGTYVEFDVEDYLKGEYSMSDYREDNTNEPVPNGIL
;
A
#
# COMPACT_ATOMS: atom_id res chain seq x y z
N SER A 1 12.00 -12.75 14.31
CA SER A 1 12.42 -11.63 15.18
C SER A 1 13.48 -10.84 14.44
N GLY A 2 13.06 -9.84 13.67
CA GLY A 2 14.00 -8.91 13.01
C GLY A 2 14.75 -8.05 14.04
N PRO A 3 15.81 -7.34 13.62
CA PRO A 3 16.53 -6.45 14.51
C PRO A 3 15.58 -5.40 15.10
N VAL A 4 15.46 -5.37 16.42
CA VAL A 4 14.81 -4.26 17.14
C VAL A 4 15.95 -3.35 17.57
N TRP A 5 15.96 -2.12 17.04
CA TRP A 5 16.98 -1.12 17.36
C TRP A 5 16.51 -0.32 18.56
N PHE A 6 17.20 -0.47 19.68
CA PHE A 6 16.86 0.19 20.95
C PHE A 6 17.68 1.46 21.20
N ALA A 7 18.63 1.79 20.33
CA ALA A 7 19.53 2.94 20.46
C ALA A 7 20.11 3.35 19.09
N PRO A 8 20.62 4.58 18.96
CA PRO A 8 21.36 5.00 17.78
C PRO A 8 22.55 4.07 17.51
N SER A 9 22.83 3.81 16.23
CA SER A 9 23.97 3.01 15.82
C SER A 9 25.28 3.72 16.15
N LYS A 10 26.24 2.95 16.68
CA LYS A 10 27.63 3.39 16.88
C LYS A 10 28.55 3.04 15.70
N GLN A 11 28.04 2.29 14.73
CA GLN A 11 28.78 1.88 13.55
C GLN A 11 27.91 2.17 12.32
N ILE A 12 28.36 3.11 11.50
CA ILE A 12 27.65 3.57 10.32
C ILE A 12 28.60 3.43 9.14
N VAL A 13 28.14 2.77 8.08
CA VAL A 13 28.93 2.56 6.87
C VAL A 13 28.18 3.17 5.70
N PHE A 14 28.85 4.05 4.95
CA PHE A 14 28.32 4.66 3.75
C PHE A 14 29.33 4.45 2.61
N GLN A 15 28.88 3.83 1.51
CA GLN A 15 29.73 3.50 0.35
C GLN A 15 31.00 2.70 0.69
N GLY A 16 30.95 1.86 1.72
CA GLY A 16 32.08 1.04 2.16
C GLY A 16 33.10 1.75 3.05
N GLY A 17 32.92 3.05 3.32
CA GLY A 17 33.67 3.79 4.33
C GLY A 17 32.89 3.88 5.65
N GLU A 18 33.61 3.86 6.77
CA GLU A 18 33.02 4.16 8.08
C GLU A 18 32.73 5.67 8.19
N LEU A 19 31.55 5.99 8.69
CA LEU A 19 31.10 7.35 8.95
C LEU A 19 31.04 7.58 10.45
N ASN A 20 31.49 8.76 10.89
CA ASN A 20 31.39 9.15 12.29
C ASN A 20 29.91 9.29 12.68
N PRO A 21 29.41 8.59 13.72
CA PRO A 21 28.03 8.72 14.18
C PRO A 21 27.62 10.14 14.60
N ASP A 22 28.58 11.00 14.95
CA ASP A 22 28.31 12.41 15.32
C ASP A 22 28.02 13.30 14.10
N ASP A 23 28.44 12.88 12.90
CA ASP A 23 28.23 13.63 11.65
C ASP A 23 26.87 13.30 10.99
N VAL A 24 26.01 12.56 11.69
CA VAL A 24 24.68 12.18 11.20
C VAL A 24 23.60 12.29 12.26
N ILE A 25 22.38 12.50 11.79
CA ILE A 25 21.18 12.45 12.63
C ILE A 25 20.50 11.11 12.40
N GLN A 26 20.30 10.35 13.47
CA GLN A 26 19.67 9.03 13.41
C GLN A 26 18.25 9.10 13.96
N PHE A 27 17.28 8.78 13.11
CA PHE A 27 15.87 8.66 13.49
C PHE A 27 15.57 7.22 13.85
N LEU A 28 15.07 7.00 15.07
CA LEU A 28 14.62 5.69 15.52
C LEU A 28 13.10 5.64 15.41
N SER A 29 12.58 4.83 14.50
CA SER A 29 11.14 4.67 14.33
C SER A 29 10.47 4.33 15.67
N PRO A 30 9.35 4.98 16.04
CA PRO A 30 8.61 4.70 17.27
C PRO A 30 7.93 3.32 17.25
N ILE A 31 7.80 2.73 16.06
CA ILE A 31 7.23 1.40 15.84
C ILE A 31 8.17 0.53 15.01
N GLN A 32 8.01 -0.78 15.09
CA GLN A 32 8.78 -1.71 14.28
C GLN A 32 8.45 -1.55 12.79
N GLY A 33 9.47 -1.62 11.92
CA GLY A 33 9.28 -1.48 10.48
C GLY A 33 8.36 -2.57 9.92
N ILE A 34 7.46 -2.18 8.99
CA ILE A 34 6.45 -3.05 8.37
C ILE A 34 7.08 -4.32 7.77
N VAL A 35 8.26 -4.18 7.15
CA VAL A 35 8.99 -5.29 6.54
C VAL A 35 9.46 -6.36 7.54
N TYR A 36 9.50 -6.05 8.84
CA TYR A 36 9.93 -6.98 9.89
C TYR A 36 8.76 -7.50 10.73
N MET A 37 7.73 -6.68 10.96
CA MET A 37 6.59 -7.07 11.79
C MET A 37 5.50 -7.79 10.98
N SER A 38 5.50 -7.66 9.65
CA SER A 38 4.36 -8.07 8.80
C SER A 38 4.76 -8.80 7.52
N GLU A 39 5.89 -9.49 7.51
CA GLU A 39 6.40 -10.23 6.34
C GLU A 39 5.33 -11.09 5.66
N GLN A 40 4.56 -11.85 6.44
CA GLN A 40 3.53 -12.76 5.91
C GLN A 40 2.32 -12.01 5.35
N ALA A 41 1.89 -10.92 6.00
CA ALA A 41 0.76 -10.13 5.53
C ALA A 41 1.11 -9.43 4.21
N VAL A 42 2.29 -8.82 4.10
CA VAL A 42 2.76 -8.21 2.84
C VAL A 42 2.92 -9.27 1.75
N ALA A 43 3.53 -10.41 2.06
CA ALA A 43 3.67 -11.50 1.08
C ALA A 43 2.31 -12.06 0.61
N THR A 44 1.31 -12.08 1.50
CA THR A 44 -0.05 -12.51 1.17
C THR A 44 -0.72 -11.52 0.23
N ALA A 45 -0.60 -10.21 0.49
CA ALA A 45 -1.09 -9.17 -0.41
C ALA A 45 -0.52 -9.29 -1.83
N LEU A 46 0.79 -9.45 -1.95
CA LEU A 46 1.47 -9.59 -3.24
C LEU A 46 1.02 -10.85 -4.00
N LYS A 47 0.90 -11.99 -3.30
CA LYS A 47 0.42 -13.24 -3.90
C LYS A 47 -1.03 -13.14 -4.36
N LEU A 48 -1.87 -12.47 -3.57
CA LEU A 48 -3.27 -12.26 -3.89
C LEU A 48 -3.46 -11.33 -5.08
N GLU A 49 -2.69 -10.25 -5.16
CA GLU A 49 -2.67 -9.36 -6.33
C GLU A 49 -2.26 -10.13 -7.59
N ALA A 50 -1.17 -10.90 -7.53
CA ALA A 50 -0.74 -11.75 -8.64
C ALA A 50 -1.80 -12.79 -9.03
N ALA A 51 -2.50 -13.38 -8.05
CA ALA A 51 -3.60 -14.30 -8.32
C ALA A 51 -4.78 -13.60 -9.02
N ARG A 52 -5.16 -12.39 -8.59
CA ARG A 52 -6.22 -11.59 -9.23
C ARG A 52 -5.83 -11.18 -10.65
N TYR A 53 -4.60 -10.73 -10.85
CA TYR A 53 -4.08 -10.39 -12.17
C TYR A 53 -4.20 -11.59 -13.12
N ARG A 54 -3.71 -12.78 -12.72
CA ARG A 54 -3.85 -14.02 -13.51
C ARG A 54 -5.31 -14.39 -13.79
N ASN A 55 -6.20 -14.23 -12.82
CA ASN A 55 -7.63 -14.53 -13.00
C ASN A 55 -8.36 -13.52 -13.90
N SER A 56 -7.85 -12.28 -13.96
CA SER A 56 -8.39 -11.24 -14.85
C SER A 56 -7.87 -11.38 -16.29
N SER A 57 -6.62 -11.83 -16.46
CA SER A 57 -6.00 -12.04 -17.77
C SER A 57 -6.38 -13.38 -18.40
N SER A 58 -6.55 -14.43 -17.59
CA SER A 58 -6.98 -15.75 -18.06
C SER A 58 -8.51 -15.81 -18.11
N ALA A 59 -9.08 -15.69 -19.32
CA ALA A 59 -10.49 -16.04 -19.58
C ALA A 59 -10.77 -17.55 -19.41
N ILE A 60 -9.72 -18.33 -19.10
CA ILE A 60 -9.69 -19.77 -19.19
C ILE A 60 -9.68 -20.37 -17.78
N PRO A 61 -10.66 -21.25 -17.45
CA PRO A 61 -10.69 -21.97 -16.18
C PRO A 61 -9.40 -22.76 -15.98
N ALA A 62 -8.89 -22.82 -14.75
CA ALA A 62 -7.80 -23.74 -14.42
C ALA A 62 -8.24 -25.20 -14.63
N GLY A 63 -7.29 -26.10 -14.87
CA GLY A 63 -7.62 -27.50 -15.10
C GLY A 63 -6.40 -28.41 -15.14
N VAL A 64 -6.66 -29.70 -15.25
CA VAL A 64 -5.63 -30.74 -15.29
C VAL A 64 -5.61 -31.36 -16.68
N LEU A 65 -4.45 -31.36 -17.31
CA LEU A 65 -4.17 -32.18 -18.48
C LEU A 65 -3.77 -33.58 -18.03
N ARG A 66 -4.52 -34.58 -18.46
CA ARG A 66 -4.28 -35.99 -18.14
C ARG A 66 -4.07 -36.79 -19.42
N GLN A 67 -2.97 -37.54 -19.48
CA GLN A 67 -2.81 -38.60 -20.48
C GLN A 67 -3.72 -39.78 -20.12
N THR A 68 -4.59 -40.17 -21.05
CA THR A 68 -5.59 -41.24 -20.87
C THR A 68 -5.23 -42.51 -21.64
N GLY A 69 -4.25 -42.45 -22.55
CA GLY A 69 -3.75 -43.61 -23.30
C GLY A 69 -2.44 -43.33 -24.04
N GLY A 70 -1.94 -44.34 -24.76
CA GLY A 70 -0.66 -44.29 -25.49
C GLY A 70 0.56 -44.64 -24.63
N GLU A 71 1.75 -44.38 -25.16
CA GLU A 71 3.01 -44.55 -24.44
C GLU A 71 3.13 -43.49 -23.32
N PRO A 72 3.43 -43.88 -22.07
CA PRO A 72 3.51 -42.94 -20.96
C PRO A 72 4.54 -41.84 -21.22
N LEU A 73 4.10 -40.59 -21.15
CA LEU A 73 4.98 -39.43 -21.24
C LEU A 73 5.85 -39.32 -19.97
N SER A 74 7.11 -38.97 -20.15
CA SER A 74 8.00 -38.60 -19.06
C SER A 74 7.57 -37.31 -18.37
N ALA A 75 8.12 -37.04 -17.18
CA ALA A 75 7.83 -35.80 -16.44
C ALA A 75 8.20 -34.54 -17.25
N GLN A 76 9.25 -34.61 -18.06
CA GLN A 76 9.66 -33.50 -18.92
C GLN A 76 8.66 -33.28 -20.06
N GLU A 77 8.24 -34.35 -20.75
CA GLU A 77 7.27 -34.24 -21.85
C GLU A 77 5.90 -33.75 -21.38
N LEU A 78 5.47 -34.16 -20.17
CA LEU A 78 4.25 -33.62 -19.55
C LEU A 78 4.38 -32.12 -19.24
N ALA A 79 5.54 -31.67 -18.76
CA ALA A 79 5.79 -30.26 -18.49
C ALA A 79 5.80 -29.43 -19.80
N ASP A 80 6.43 -29.94 -20.85
CA ASP A 80 6.50 -29.29 -22.15
C ASP A 80 5.11 -29.21 -22.82
N LEU A 81 4.32 -30.28 -22.73
CA LEU A 81 2.92 -30.30 -23.19
C LEU A 81 2.07 -29.27 -22.46
N ALA A 82 2.18 -29.20 -21.13
CA ALA A 82 1.45 -28.22 -20.33
C ALA A 82 1.87 -26.78 -20.66
N ALA A 83 3.17 -26.53 -20.85
CA ALA A 83 3.67 -25.22 -21.25
C ALA A 83 3.14 -24.78 -22.63
N ALA A 84 3.18 -25.67 -23.62
CA ALA A 84 2.66 -25.41 -24.96
C ALA A 84 1.14 -25.14 -24.95
N PHE A 85 0.38 -25.94 -24.19
CA PHE A 85 -1.05 -25.75 -24.03
C PHE A 85 -1.39 -24.40 -23.37
N ASN A 86 -0.64 -24.02 -22.34
CA ASN A 86 -0.83 -22.72 -21.66
C ASN A 86 -0.48 -21.54 -22.59
N ALA A 87 0.60 -21.62 -23.37
CA ALA A 87 1.00 -20.56 -24.29
C ALA A 87 -0.03 -20.33 -25.42
N ALA A 88 -0.59 -21.41 -25.98
CA ALA A 88 -1.67 -21.30 -26.96
C ALA A 88 -2.90 -20.61 -26.35
N ARG A 89 -3.22 -20.94 -25.10
CA ARG A 89 -4.38 -20.38 -24.39
C ARG A 89 -4.19 -18.92 -23.96
N GLU A 90 -2.98 -18.53 -23.58
CA GLU A 90 -2.64 -17.15 -23.21
C GLU A 90 -2.73 -16.18 -24.40
N THR A 91 -2.35 -16.66 -25.60
CA THR A 91 -2.40 -15.87 -26.85
C THR A 91 -3.77 -15.88 -27.54
N ASN A 92 -4.83 -16.35 -26.86
CA ASN A 92 -6.17 -16.58 -27.42
C ASN A 92 -6.15 -17.45 -28.70
N GLN A 93 -5.19 -18.37 -28.84
CA GLN A 93 -5.16 -19.34 -29.92
C GLN A 93 -6.02 -20.57 -29.57
N THR A 94 -6.58 -21.21 -30.58
CA THR A 94 -7.32 -22.46 -30.44
C THR A 94 -6.37 -23.59 -30.05
N ALA A 95 -6.58 -24.21 -28.88
CA ALA A 95 -5.89 -25.42 -28.49
C ALA A 95 -6.67 -26.66 -28.98
N ALA A 96 -5.98 -27.62 -29.58
CA ALA A 96 -6.53 -28.92 -29.98
C ALA A 96 -5.84 -30.04 -29.22
N LEU A 97 -6.61 -31.03 -28.77
CA LEU A 97 -6.12 -32.23 -28.08
C LEU A 97 -6.48 -33.46 -28.92
N ASN A 98 -5.64 -34.50 -28.84
CA ASN A 98 -5.92 -35.80 -29.46
C ASN A 98 -6.73 -36.71 -28.53
N GLU A 99 -7.04 -37.92 -28.96
CA GLU A 99 -7.81 -38.92 -28.19
C GLU A 99 -7.09 -39.42 -26.92
N PHE A 100 -5.79 -39.17 -26.78
CA PHE A 100 -4.96 -39.64 -25.67
C PHE A 100 -4.74 -38.60 -24.57
N VAL A 101 -5.19 -37.36 -24.76
CA VAL A 101 -5.02 -36.27 -23.80
C VAL A 101 -6.37 -35.64 -23.49
N GLN A 102 -6.74 -35.63 -22.22
CA GLN A 102 -7.97 -35.03 -21.74
C GLN A 102 -7.67 -33.80 -20.87
N TYR A 103 -8.31 -32.68 -21.18
CA TYR A 103 -8.36 -31.52 -20.30
C TYR A 103 -9.62 -31.56 -19.44
N THR A 104 -9.44 -31.60 -18.13
CA THR A 104 -10.54 -31.50 -17.17
C THR A 104 -10.44 -30.16 -16.45
N GLU A 105 -11.44 -29.31 -16.68
CA GLU A 105 -11.57 -28.04 -15.96
C GLU A 105 -11.80 -28.29 -14.47
N THR A 106 -11.05 -27.58 -13.63
CA THR A 106 -11.34 -27.48 -12.22
C THR A 106 -12.55 -26.57 -12.08
N LEU A 107 -13.69 -27.13 -11.64
CA LEU A 107 -14.95 -26.41 -11.45
C LEU A 107 -14.73 -25.21 -10.50
N THR A 108 -14.60 -24.03 -11.10
CA THR A 108 -14.21 -22.77 -10.46
C THR A 108 -15.46 -21.92 -10.24
N SER A 109 -16.34 -22.39 -9.35
CA SER A 109 -17.51 -21.61 -8.92
C SER A 109 -17.21 -20.73 -7.68
N PRO A 110 -16.40 -21.16 -6.69
CA PRO A 110 -16.10 -20.33 -5.51
C PRO A 110 -14.92 -19.36 -5.65
N ASP A 111 -13.97 -19.62 -6.56
CA ASP A 111 -12.65 -18.97 -6.51
C ASP A 111 -12.69 -17.45 -6.79
N LYS A 112 -13.52 -17.00 -7.72
CA LYS A 112 -13.56 -15.56 -8.07
C LYS A 112 -14.17 -14.72 -6.95
N MET A 113 -15.24 -15.20 -6.32
CA MET A 113 -15.88 -14.50 -5.19
C MET A 113 -14.97 -14.52 -3.96
N LEU A 114 -14.35 -15.68 -3.66
CA LEU A 114 -13.37 -15.79 -2.58
C LEU A 114 -12.15 -14.86 -2.79
N LEU A 115 -11.69 -14.68 -4.03
CA LEU A 115 -10.58 -13.76 -4.34
C LEU A 115 -10.97 -12.28 -4.15
N ILE A 116 -12.23 -11.91 -4.37
CA ILE A 116 -12.73 -10.55 -4.10
C ILE A 116 -12.78 -10.32 -2.60
N ASP A 117 -13.41 -11.22 -1.84
CA ASP A 117 -13.54 -11.11 -0.38
C ASP A 117 -12.15 -11.10 0.29
N SER A 118 -11.25 -11.97 -0.19
CA SER A 118 -9.86 -11.99 0.27
C SER A 118 -9.15 -10.67 0.00
N ALA A 119 -9.45 -9.99 -1.10
CA ALA A 119 -8.80 -8.72 -1.45
C ALA A 119 -9.29 -7.58 -0.56
N GLU A 120 -10.58 -7.53 -0.25
CA GLU A 120 -11.13 -6.55 0.68
C GLU A 120 -10.58 -6.77 2.10
N PHE A 121 -10.53 -8.02 2.57
CA PHE A 121 -9.91 -8.35 3.84
C PHE A 121 -8.44 -7.94 3.88
N GLN A 122 -7.70 -8.23 2.81
CA GLN A 122 -6.28 -7.91 2.73
C GLN A 122 -6.03 -6.41 2.69
N ALA A 123 -6.87 -5.63 2.01
CA ALA A 123 -6.80 -4.17 2.04
C ALA A 123 -6.98 -3.64 3.47
N MET A 124 -7.95 -4.17 4.21
CA MET A 124 -8.17 -3.81 5.61
C MET A 124 -6.98 -4.16 6.49
N GLU A 125 -6.33 -5.30 6.25
CA GLU A 125 -5.12 -5.69 6.95
C GLU A 125 -3.97 -4.71 6.67
N MET A 126 -3.76 -4.30 5.40
CA MET A 126 -2.74 -3.31 5.06
C MET A 126 -2.99 -1.96 5.73
N ALA A 127 -4.25 -1.52 5.82
CA ALA A 127 -4.60 -0.30 6.54
C ALA A 127 -4.22 -0.38 8.03
N ARG A 128 -4.50 -1.52 8.68
CA ARG A 128 -4.10 -1.77 10.08
C ARG A 128 -2.58 -1.73 10.26
N LEU A 129 -1.82 -2.36 9.36
CA LEU A 129 -0.35 -2.37 9.42
C LEU A 129 0.25 -0.96 9.34
N CYS A 130 -0.39 -0.08 8.57
CA CYS A 130 0.04 1.29 8.38
C CYS A 130 -0.53 2.26 9.44
N ASN A 131 -1.28 1.77 10.44
CA ASN A 131 -2.02 2.58 11.41
C ASN A 131 -2.98 3.61 10.75
N ILE A 132 -3.56 3.24 9.61
CA ILE A 132 -4.51 4.07 8.88
C ILE A 132 -5.92 3.52 9.13
N PRO A 133 -6.85 4.30 9.72
CA PRO A 133 -8.26 3.93 9.75
C PRO A 133 -8.78 3.54 8.35
N PRO A 134 -9.41 2.35 8.17
CA PRO A 134 -9.72 1.84 6.82
C PRO A 134 -10.57 2.77 5.95
N TYR A 135 -11.49 3.52 6.56
CA TYR A 135 -12.34 4.47 5.83
C TYR A 135 -11.53 5.63 5.22
N LEU A 136 -10.41 6.03 5.82
CA LEU A 136 -9.50 7.05 5.26
C LEU A 136 -8.74 6.53 4.03
N ALA A 137 -8.53 5.21 3.95
CA ALA A 137 -7.96 4.55 2.79
C ALA A 137 -9.01 4.19 1.72
N GLY A 138 -10.27 4.63 1.89
CA GLY A 138 -11.37 4.31 0.97
C GLY A 138 -11.84 2.87 1.02
N ILE A 139 -11.50 2.13 2.09
CA ILE A 139 -11.92 0.75 2.29
C ILE A 139 -13.31 0.73 2.91
N SER A 140 -14.24 0.00 2.29
CA SER A 140 -15.61 -0.15 2.79
C SER A 140 -15.61 -0.87 4.14
N VAL A 141 -16.28 -0.27 5.13
CA VAL A 141 -16.45 -0.83 6.50
C VAL A 141 -17.92 -1.14 6.82
N GLY A 142 -18.78 -1.22 5.81
CA GLY A 142 -20.18 -1.66 5.94
C GLY A 142 -21.19 -0.56 6.28
N SER A 143 -20.82 0.45 7.08
CA SER A 143 -21.66 1.65 7.27
C SER A 143 -20.83 2.92 7.24
N TYR A 144 -21.08 3.78 6.26
CA TYR A 144 -20.55 5.14 6.25
C TYR A 144 -21.26 5.95 7.34
N SER A 145 -20.56 6.24 8.43
CA SER A 145 -20.90 7.40 9.25
C SER A 145 -20.49 8.65 8.48
N TYR A 146 -21.37 9.65 8.42
CA TYR A 146 -21.03 10.96 7.89
C TYR A 146 -19.90 11.54 8.75
N GLN A 147 -18.68 11.48 8.24
CA GLN A 147 -17.52 12.06 8.89
C GLN A 147 -17.12 13.33 8.13
N SER A 148 -16.93 14.41 8.86
CA SER A 148 -16.46 15.66 8.28
C SER A 148 -15.00 15.53 7.83
N SER A 149 -14.58 16.39 6.90
CA SER A 149 -13.18 16.45 6.48
C SER A 149 -12.24 16.84 7.63
N ALA A 150 -12.71 17.65 8.59
CA ALA A 150 -11.95 18.01 9.78
C ALA A 150 -11.74 16.83 10.72
N GLU A 151 -12.78 16.06 11.03
CA GLU A 151 -12.67 14.83 11.84
C GLU A 151 -11.75 13.81 11.15
N SER A 152 -11.86 13.65 9.83
CA SER A 152 -10.99 12.76 9.05
C SER A 152 -9.51 13.13 9.16
N ARG A 153 -9.19 14.44 9.10
CA ARG A 153 -7.82 14.92 9.31
C ARG A 153 -7.33 14.67 10.73
N MET A 154 -8.19 14.91 11.73
CA MET A 154 -7.86 14.68 13.14
C MET A 154 -7.59 13.20 13.44
N ASP A 155 -8.39 12.29 12.87
CA ASP A 155 -8.17 10.86 13.01
C ASP A 155 -6.87 10.40 12.34
N LEU A 156 -6.60 10.88 11.12
CA LEU A 156 -5.34 10.57 10.43
C LEU A 156 -4.13 11.04 11.24
N TRP A 157 -4.20 12.26 11.78
CA TRP A 157 -3.15 12.80 12.63
C TRP A 157 -2.96 11.91 13.87
N THR A 158 -4.05 11.65 14.59
CA THR A 158 -4.02 10.97 15.90
C THR A 158 -3.53 9.53 15.78
N PHE A 159 -4.02 8.78 14.80
CA PHE A 159 -3.75 7.35 14.70
C PHE A 159 -2.59 7.02 13.76
N GLY A 160 -2.45 7.75 12.64
CA GLY A 160 -1.47 7.42 11.61
C GLY A 160 -0.15 8.15 11.76
N VAL A 161 -0.20 9.47 12.00
CA VAL A 161 0.97 10.34 11.79
C VAL A 161 1.67 10.74 13.08
N ARG A 162 0.91 10.98 14.16
CA ARG A 162 1.42 11.60 15.40
C ARG A 162 2.64 10.89 15.98
N ALA A 163 2.64 9.56 16.03
CA ALA A 163 3.77 8.80 16.57
C ALA A 163 5.09 9.13 15.83
N TYR A 164 5.02 9.23 14.51
CA TYR A 164 6.18 9.58 13.69
C TYR A 164 6.54 11.06 13.82
N ALA A 165 5.53 11.94 13.82
CA ALA A 165 5.74 13.38 13.98
C ALA A 165 6.43 13.70 15.32
N ASP A 166 5.92 13.17 16.42
CA ASP A 166 6.48 13.36 17.76
C ASP A 166 7.94 12.83 17.84
N CYS A 167 8.20 11.68 17.21
CA CYS A 167 9.55 11.11 17.12
C CYS A 167 10.51 12.01 16.31
N ILE A 168 10.11 12.45 15.12
CA ILE A 168 10.91 13.29 14.24
C ILE A 168 11.20 14.63 14.91
N ALA A 169 10.16 15.30 15.42
CA ALA A 169 10.28 16.57 16.14
C ALA A 169 11.16 16.42 17.39
N GLY A 170 10.99 15.34 18.15
CA GLY A 170 11.80 15.03 19.32
C GLY A 170 13.29 14.84 18.99
N THR A 171 13.61 14.11 17.92
CA THR A 171 15.00 13.92 17.45
C THR A 171 15.60 15.24 16.95
N LEU A 172 14.86 16.02 16.17
CA LEU A 172 15.34 17.30 15.66
C LEU A 172 15.50 18.36 16.75
N SER A 173 14.75 18.25 17.84
CA SER A 173 14.82 19.19 18.97
C SER A 173 15.93 18.88 19.99
N GLN A 174 16.76 17.87 19.73
CA GLN A 174 17.87 17.56 20.63
C GLN A 174 19.00 18.59 20.52
N ASN A 175 19.72 18.82 21.62
CA ASN A 175 20.79 19.83 21.70
C ASN A 175 22.00 19.56 20.80
N ASN A 176 22.14 18.34 20.27
CA ASN A 176 23.14 18.00 19.25
C ASN A 176 22.69 18.39 17.83
N VAL A 177 21.43 18.78 17.64
CA VAL A 177 20.88 19.23 16.36
C VAL A 177 20.60 20.73 16.38
N LEU A 178 19.97 21.23 17.45
CA LEU A 178 19.57 22.63 17.58
C LEU A 178 20.18 23.33 18.80
N PRO A 179 20.34 24.66 18.77
CA PRO A 179 20.77 25.42 19.94
C PRO A 179 19.85 25.23 21.16
N ASN A 180 20.44 25.25 22.36
CA ASN A 180 19.69 25.18 23.61
C ASN A 180 18.56 26.22 23.66
N GLY A 181 17.35 25.77 24.00
CA GLY A 181 16.17 26.63 24.10
C GLY A 181 15.39 26.80 22.79
N THR A 182 15.78 26.10 21.72
CA THR A 182 15.00 26.00 20.48
C THR A 182 14.45 24.59 20.29
N TYR A 183 13.33 24.46 19.58
CA TYR A 183 12.70 23.19 19.28
C TYR A 183 12.01 23.25 17.91
N VAL A 184 11.72 22.08 17.35
CA VAL A 184 10.94 21.91 16.12
C VAL A 184 9.62 21.26 16.50
N GLU A 185 8.54 21.76 15.92
CA GLU A 185 7.22 21.15 16.00
C GLU A 185 6.55 21.12 14.62
N PHE A 186 5.59 20.22 14.46
CA PHE A 186 4.72 20.20 13.29
C PHE A 186 3.55 21.15 13.53
N ASP A 187 3.19 21.97 12.54
CA ASP A 187 2.02 22.83 12.62
C ASP A 187 0.73 22.03 12.41
N VAL A 188 0.26 21.42 13.51
CA VAL A 188 -0.97 20.62 13.51
C VAL A 188 -2.20 21.51 13.36
N GLU A 189 -2.15 22.75 13.88
CA GLU A 189 -3.28 23.65 13.81
C GLU A 189 -3.61 24.04 12.38
N ASP A 190 -2.59 24.41 11.60
CA ASP A 190 -2.75 24.72 10.18
C ASP A 190 -3.28 23.51 9.40
N TYR A 191 -2.71 22.33 9.65
CA TYR A 191 -3.18 21.07 9.06
C TYR A 191 -4.66 20.80 9.37
N LEU A 192 -5.12 21.03 10.61
CA LEU A 192 -6.51 20.79 11.00
C LEU A 192 -7.47 21.83 10.41
N LYS A 193 -7.05 23.10 10.29
CA LYS A 193 -7.85 24.19 9.68
C LYS A 193 -8.19 23.88 8.21
N GLY A 194 -7.23 23.34 7.45
CA GLY A 194 -7.39 22.97 6.04
C GLY A 194 -7.52 24.17 5.10
N GLU A 195 -7.18 23.98 3.80
CA GLU A 195 -7.14 25.05 2.77
C GLU A 195 -8.47 25.79 2.52
N TYR A 196 -9.59 25.34 3.09
CA TYR A 196 -10.91 25.94 2.90
C TYR A 196 -11.43 26.67 4.13
N SER A 197 -10.56 27.36 4.87
CA SER A 197 -11.05 28.43 5.72
C SER A 197 -11.68 29.49 4.79
N MET A 198 -13.01 29.60 4.79
CA MET A 198 -13.77 30.58 4.01
C MET A 198 -13.55 32.03 4.51
N SER A 199 -12.42 32.28 5.17
CA SER A 199 -11.96 33.56 5.69
C SER A 199 -11.08 34.32 4.70
N ASP A 200 -10.47 33.63 3.71
CA ASP A 200 -9.60 34.26 2.71
C ASP A 200 -10.36 34.94 1.56
N TYR A 201 -11.70 34.88 1.56
CA TYR A 201 -12.58 35.63 0.65
C TYR A 201 -13.25 36.84 1.32
N ARG A 202 -12.53 37.56 2.20
CA ARG A 202 -13.03 38.84 2.75
C ARG A 202 -12.44 40.03 2.00
N GLU A 203 -13.26 40.49 1.04
CA GLU A 203 -13.48 41.89 0.63
C GLU A 203 -12.28 42.71 0.14
N ASP A 204 -11.95 42.57 -1.14
CA ASP A 204 -11.59 43.75 -1.95
C ASP A 204 -12.73 44.02 -2.94
N ASN A 205 -13.82 44.59 -2.41
CA ASN A 205 -14.92 45.08 -3.22
C ASN A 205 -15.23 46.52 -2.76
N THR A 206 -14.21 47.39 -2.82
CA THR A 206 -14.42 48.83 -2.78
C THR A 206 -14.94 49.28 -4.15
N ASN A 207 -16.22 48.98 -4.38
CA ASN A 207 -16.97 49.47 -5.51
C ASN A 207 -17.28 50.96 -5.26
N GLU A 208 -16.30 51.84 -5.40
CA GLU A 208 -16.54 53.28 -5.41
C GLU A 208 -17.19 53.67 -6.75
N PRO A 209 -18.41 54.23 -6.75
CA PRO A 209 -19.02 54.70 -7.98
C PRO A 209 -18.31 55.97 -8.44
N VAL A 210 -17.66 55.90 -9.62
CA VAL A 210 -17.14 57.08 -10.33
C VAL A 210 -18.27 58.10 -10.55
N PRO A 211 -18.15 59.36 -10.09
CA PRO A 211 -19.20 60.36 -10.28
C PRO A 211 -19.30 60.77 -11.75
N ASN A 212 -20.50 60.65 -12.32
CA ASN A 212 -20.82 61.12 -13.67
C ASN A 212 -21.12 62.63 -13.69
N GLY A 213 -20.41 63.40 -14.53
CA GLY A 213 -20.81 64.76 -14.98
C GLY A 213 -19.63 65.75 -15.10
N ILE A 214 -19.03 65.96 -16.28
CA ILE A 214 -19.37 66.87 -17.41
C ILE A 214 -18.61 68.23 -17.34
N LEU A 215 -17.88 68.49 -18.43
CA LEU A 215 -17.13 69.68 -18.90
C LEU A 215 -15.87 70.12 -18.12
#